data_AF-A0A9D2Q2N1-F1
#
_entry.id   AF-A0A9D2Q2N1-F1
#
_cell.length_a   1.000
_cell.length_b   1.000
_cell.length_c   1.000
_cell.angle_alpha   90.00
_cell.angle_beta   90.00
_cell.angle_gamma   90.00
#
_symmetry.space_group_name_H-M   'P 1'
#
loop_
_entity.id
_entity.type
_entity.pdbx_description
1 polymer ?
#
loop_
_entity_poly.entity_id
_entity_poly.type
_entity_poly.pdbx_seq_one_letter_code
_entity_poly.pdbx_strand_id
1 'polypeptide(L)'
;MGIIDWLADKIQTSTGEKERRELVQIVKDLADEFKEKVSQAIVSLNRKLNEFNQKIIQLNEFRSRHVKKNIEQLYTFLSKYGNCRSYKAYAPEAGKLPAEFPKREMAQINDYITEIDWSKEDVFRDTFWLSPLGMKFKTRSQNLSMRERVNELKLQIEQTIREINAQEFTAELETEICELYLKNVQMISQVITTKIIPEIELVDAFFQAEEIKDSVLGGNQVQKYNFHYNIGVLIGTPYERHYRFIKNAFMFYVISSKIYDTPVLTNLLNHTVSSDDKQQIEEERRVLIEQARVVSGAMSVARGKELL
;
A
#
# COMPACT_ATOMS: atom_id res chain seq x y z
N MET A 1 -45.76 -41.24 -24.58
CA MET A 1 -46.23 -40.58 -23.34
C MET A 1 -47.26 -41.49 -22.70
N GLY A 2 -46.91 -42.11 -21.57
CA GLY A 2 -47.82 -43.01 -20.85
C GLY A 2 -48.76 -42.25 -19.91
N ILE A 3 -49.83 -42.90 -19.45
CA ILE A 3 -50.79 -42.37 -18.46
C ILE A 3 -50.09 -41.91 -17.16
N ILE A 4 -48.97 -42.56 -16.81
CA ILE A 4 -48.12 -42.24 -15.66
C ILE A 4 -47.40 -40.89 -15.86
N ASP A 5 -46.92 -40.58 -17.07
CA ASP A 5 -46.26 -39.30 -17.37
C ASP A 5 -47.25 -38.13 -17.27
N TRP A 6 -48.48 -38.32 -17.77
CA TRP A 6 -49.54 -37.31 -17.70
C TRP A 6 -50.04 -37.06 -16.27
N LEU A 7 -50.18 -38.12 -15.47
CA LEU A 7 -50.53 -38.00 -14.04
C LEU A 7 -49.41 -37.34 -13.25
N ALA A 8 -48.15 -37.67 -13.52
CA ALA A 8 -47.00 -37.05 -12.87
C ALA A 8 -46.91 -35.55 -13.19
N ASP A 9 -47.15 -35.15 -14.45
CA ASP A 9 -47.13 -33.75 -14.86
C ASP A 9 -48.28 -32.93 -14.23
N LYS A 10 -49.48 -33.53 -14.16
CA LYS A 10 -50.65 -32.92 -13.52
C LYS A 10 -50.50 -32.79 -12.00
N ILE A 11 -49.92 -33.80 -11.35
CA ILE A 11 -49.62 -33.77 -9.91
C ILE A 11 -48.56 -32.71 -9.64
N GLN A 12 -47.46 -32.68 -10.40
CA GLN A 12 -46.38 -31.68 -10.27
C GLN A 12 -46.87 -30.23 -10.45
N THR A 13 -47.80 -30.00 -11.38
CA THR A 13 -48.41 -28.67 -11.57
C THR A 13 -49.37 -28.32 -10.44
N SER A 14 -50.15 -29.29 -9.93
CA SER A 14 -51.13 -29.05 -8.86
C SER A 14 -50.52 -28.87 -7.46
N THR A 15 -49.33 -29.43 -7.21
CA THR A 15 -48.60 -29.35 -5.93
C THR A 15 -47.63 -28.18 -5.85
N GLY A 16 -47.36 -27.47 -6.95
CA GLY A 16 -46.40 -26.37 -7.00
C GLY A 16 -44.94 -26.80 -7.22
N GLU A 17 -44.71 -28.07 -7.53
CA GLU A 17 -43.38 -28.68 -7.71
C GLU A 17 -42.65 -28.12 -8.94
N LYS A 18 -43.38 -27.73 -9.99
CA LYS A 18 -42.79 -27.07 -11.17
C LYS A 18 -42.13 -25.73 -10.79
N GLU A 19 -42.85 -24.90 -10.05
CA GLU A 19 -42.34 -23.62 -9.54
C GLU A 19 -41.15 -23.84 -8.60
N ARG A 20 -41.19 -24.88 -7.75
CA ARG A 20 -40.06 -25.23 -6.89
C ARG A 20 -38.80 -25.50 -7.69
N ARG A 21 -38.88 -26.31 -8.74
CA ARG A 21 -37.75 -26.64 -9.62
C ARG A 21 -37.18 -25.41 -10.31
N GLU A 22 -38.05 -24.50 -10.78
CA GLU A 22 -37.62 -23.22 -11.36
C GLU A 22 -36.87 -22.37 -10.32
N LEU A 23 -37.36 -22.29 -9.08
CA LEU A 23 -36.68 -21.56 -7.99
C LEU A 23 -35.35 -22.20 -7.59
N VAL A 24 -35.27 -23.54 -7.53
CA VAL A 24 -34.01 -24.27 -7.26
C VAL A 24 -33.00 -23.97 -8.36
N GLN A 25 -33.43 -23.93 -9.62
CA GLN A 25 -32.54 -23.56 -10.72
C GLN A 25 -32.04 -22.12 -10.57
N ILE A 26 -32.91 -21.17 -10.20
CA ILE A 26 -32.50 -19.78 -9.93
C ILE A 26 -31.46 -19.71 -8.80
N VAL A 27 -31.63 -20.49 -7.73
CA VAL A 27 -30.65 -20.53 -6.62
C VAL A 27 -29.31 -21.11 -7.09
N LYS A 28 -29.32 -22.15 -7.93
CA LYS A 28 -28.10 -22.73 -8.54
C LYS A 28 -27.40 -21.71 -9.44
N ASP A 29 -28.15 -21.05 -10.31
CA ASP A 29 -27.63 -20.02 -11.21
C ASP A 29 -27.01 -18.86 -10.40
N LEU A 30 -27.64 -18.44 -9.29
CA LEU A 30 -27.08 -17.43 -8.39
C LEU A 30 -25.83 -17.89 -7.65
N ALA A 31 -25.72 -19.17 -7.29
CA ALA A 31 -24.52 -19.72 -6.69
C ALA A 31 -23.34 -19.75 -7.68
N ASP A 32 -23.62 -20.09 -8.94
CA ASP A 32 -22.64 -20.00 -10.02
C ASP A 32 -22.25 -18.54 -10.28
N GLU A 33 -23.22 -17.61 -10.28
CA GLU A 33 -22.96 -16.17 -10.39
C GLU A 33 -22.09 -15.65 -9.23
N PHE A 34 -22.38 -16.04 -7.99
CA PHE A 34 -21.56 -15.70 -6.82
C PHE A 34 -20.13 -16.19 -7.03
N LYS A 35 -19.97 -17.46 -7.38
CA LYS A 35 -18.65 -18.07 -7.59
C LYS A 35 -17.87 -17.35 -8.69
N GLU A 36 -18.50 -17.07 -9.83
CA GLU A 36 -17.86 -16.39 -10.95
C GLU A 36 -17.44 -14.97 -10.58
N LYS A 37 -18.40 -14.14 -10.13
CA LYS A 37 -18.15 -12.73 -9.85
C LYS A 37 -17.16 -12.51 -8.71
N VAL A 38 -17.29 -13.28 -7.62
CA VAL A 38 -16.37 -13.18 -6.47
C VAL A 38 -14.98 -13.66 -6.87
N SER A 39 -14.86 -14.73 -7.67
CA SER A 39 -13.54 -15.18 -8.17
C SER A 39 -12.87 -14.12 -9.04
N GLN A 40 -13.62 -13.50 -9.95
CA GLN A 40 -13.09 -12.41 -10.80
C GLN A 40 -12.64 -11.21 -9.95
N ALA A 41 -13.45 -10.79 -8.99
CA ALA A 41 -13.12 -9.68 -8.09
C ALA A 41 -11.86 -9.97 -7.25
N ILE A 42 -11.73 -11.19 -6.73
CA ILE A 42 -10.54 -11.62 -5.97
C ILE A 42 -9.29 -11.67 -6.84
N VAL A 43 -9.40 -12.11 -8.10
CA VAL A 43 -8.27 -12.07 -9.04
C VAL A 43 -7.82 -10.63 -9.28
N SER A 44 -8.75 -9.68 -9.45
CA SER A 44 -8.41 -8.26 -9.60
C SER A 44 -7.73 -7.70 -8.34
N LEU A 45 -8.32 -7.95 -7.17
CA LEU A 45 -7.75 -7.54 -5.88
C LEU A 45 -6.33 -8.11 -5.68
N ASN A 46 -6.12 -9.40 -5.94
CA ASN A 46 -4.82 -10.04 -5.78
C ASN A 46 -3.77 -9.50 -6.74
N ARG A 47 -4.16 -9.09 -7.95
CA ARG A 47 -3.27 -8.37 -8.86
C ARG A 47 -2.81 -7.04 -8.25
N LYS A 48 -3.73 -6.26 -7.67
CA LYS A 48 -3.41 -4.99 -6.99
C LYS A 48 -2.56 -5.19 -5.74
N LEU A 49 -2.85 -6.18 -4.92
CA LEU A 49 -2.02 -6.53 -3.76
C LEU A 49 -0.60 -6.93 -4.18
N ASN A 50 -0.46 -7.65 -5.30
CA ASN A 50 0.85 -8.00 -5.84
C ASN A 50 1.61 -6.78 -6.37
N GLU A 51 0.94 -5.86 -7.09
CA GLU A 51 1.51 -4.58 -7.52
C GLU A 51 2.03 -3.78 -6.30
N PHE A 52 1.21 -3.65 -5.25
CA PHE A 52 1.60 -3.04 -3.99
C PHE A 52 2.84 -3.72 -3.35
N ASN A 53 2.83 -5.04 -3.22
CA ASN A 53 3.93 -5.80 -2.63
C ASN A 53 5.24 -5.63 -3.40
N GLN A 54 5.19 -5.56 -4.73
CA GLN A 54 6.38 -5.28 -5.54
C GLN A 54 6.96 -3.89 -5.23
N LYS A 55 6.11 -2.88 -5.02
CA LYS A 55 6.56 -1.53 -4.64
C LYS A 55 7.17 -1.49 -3.24
N ILE A 56 6.60 -2.24 -2.29
CA ILE A 56 7.18 -2.40 -0.95
C ILE A 56 8.58 -3.01 -1.02
N ILE A 57 8.76 -4.06 -1.83
CA ILE A 57 10.09 -4.68 -2.04
C ILE A 57 11.07 -3.64 -2.60
N GLN A 58 10.69 -2.92 -3.66
CA GLN A 58 11.53 -1.88 -4.27
C GLN A 58 11.91 -0.78 -3.26
N LEU A 59 10.95 -0.33 -2.44
CA LEU A 59 11.17 0.67 -1.41
C LEU A 59 12.16 0.19 -0.35
N ASN A 60 11.96 -1.01 0.18
CA ASN A 60 12.81 -1.60 1.20
C ASN A 60 14.24 -1.83 0.67
N GLU A 61 14.38 -2.31 -0.57
CA GLU A 61 15.67 -2.50 -1.24
C GLU A 61 16.41 -1.16 -1.41
N PHE A 62 15.72 -0.12 -1.87
CA PHE A 62 16.31 1.18 -2.08
C PHE A 62 16.73 1.87 -0.77
N ARG A 63 15.87 1.79 0.27
CA ARG A 63 16.15 2.34 1.61
C ARG A 63 17.36 1.67 2.26
N SER A 64 17.44 0.34 2.18
CA SER A 64 18.52 -0.42 2.81
C SER A 64 19.86 -0.25 2.11
N ARG A 65 19.89 -0.20 0.77
CA ARG A 65 21.15 -0.12 0.01
C ARG A 65 21.70 1.28 -0.18
N HIS A 66 20.84 2.25 -0.52
CA HIS A 66 21.29 3.56 -0.96
C HIS A 66 21.12 4.61 0.13
N VAL A 67 19.91 4.71 0.67
CA VAL A 67 19.55 5.84 1.54
C VAL A 67 20.26 5.74 2.88
N LYS A 68 20.31 4.54 3.47
CA LYS A 68 21.07 4.28 4.71
C LYS A 68 22.51 4.79 4.61
N LYS A 69 23.24 4.34 3.59
CA LYS A 69 24.64 4.73 3.36
C LYS A 69 24.80 6.24 3.15
N ASN A 70 23.89 6.85 2.40
CA ASN A 70 23.97 8.28 2.10
C ASN A 70 23.66 9.15 3.33
N ILE A 71 22.67 8.75 4.14
CA ILE A 71 22.35 9.41 5.42
C ILE A 71 23.49 9.21 6.42
N GLU A 72 24.09 8.03 6.50
CA GLU A 72 25.28 7.74 7.32
C GLU A 72 26.48 8.63 6.97
N GLN A 73 26.78 8.74 5.68
CA GLN A 73 27.85 9.60 5.18
C GLN A 73 27.57 11.07 5.53
N LEU A 74 26.34 11.53 5.29
CA LEU A 74 25.94 12.90 5.61
C LEU A 74 26.01 13.17 7.12
N TYR A 75 25.54 12.26 7.96
CA TYR A 75 25.63 12.34 9.41
C TYR A 75 27.07 12.47 9.89
N THR A 76 27.96 11.59 9.40
CA THR A 76 29.38 11.58 9.79
C THR A 76 30.05 12.91 9.47
N PHE A 77 29.73 13.49 8.31
CA PHE A 77 30.29 14.77 7.90
C PHE A 77 29.72 15.95 8.67
N LEU A 78 28.39 16.06 8.78
CA LEU A 78 27.77 17.16 9.51
C LEU A 78 28.17 17.17 10.99
N SER A 79 28.46 15.99 11.56
CA SER A 79 28.97 15.86 12.92
C SER A 79 30.34 16.53 13.14
N LYS A 80 31.12 16.79 12.08
CA LYS A 80 32.36 17.60 12.17
C LYS A 80 32.08 19.07 12.47
N TYR A 81 30.93 19.58 12.00
CA TYR A 81 30.55 21.00 12.05
C TYR A 81 29.59 21.34 13.19
N GLY A 82 29.01 20.34 13.86
CA GLY A 82 28.10 20.54 14.99
C GLY A 82 27.39 19.27 15.45
N ASN A 83 26.52 19.40 16.45
CA ASN A 83 25.77 18.27 16.99
C ASN A 83 24.63 17.83 16.04
N CYS A 84 24.81 16.70 15.37
CA CYS A 84 23.75 16.01 14.65
C CYS A 84 23.03 15.00 15.55
N ARG A 85 21.69 14.99 15.52
CA ARG A 85 20.94 13.83 16.04
C ARG A 85 21.20 12.62 15.14
N SER A 86 21.42 11.46 15.75
CA SER A 86 21.51 10.19 15.03
C SER A 86 20.18 9.86 14.37
N TYR A 87 20.23 9.34 13.15
CA TYR A 87 19.06 8.74 12.48
C TYR A 87 18.67 7.43 13.18
N LYS A 88 17.40 7.00 13.05
CA LYS A 88 16.90 5.76 13.68
C LYS A 88 17.30 4.53 12.88
N ALA A 89 17.27 3.37 13.53
CA ALA A 89 17.46 2.10 12.84
C ALA A 89 16.37 1.90 11.78
N TYR A 90 16.80 1.50 10.58
CA TYR A 90 15.93 1.11 9.48
C TYR A 90 14.94 0.02 9.92
N ALA A 91 13.66 0.24 9.66
CA ALA A 91 12.61 -0.77 9.79
C ALA A 91 11.99 -1.04 8.40
N PRO A 92 11.98 -2.29 7.93
CA PRO A 92 11.35 -2.63 6.65
C PRO A 92 9.83 -2.56 6.75
N GLU A 93 9.19 -2.14 5.67
CA GLU A 93 7.73 -2.18 5.53
C GLU A 93 7.28 -3.61 5.20
N ALA A 94 6.11 -4.01 5.71
CA ALA A 94 5.52 -5.32 5.44
C ALA A 94 4.59 -5.30 4.22
N GLY A 95 4.60 -6.38 3.44
CA GLY A 95 3.62 -6.61 2.37
C GLY A 95 2.30 -7.18 2.89
N LYS A 96 1.31 -7.29 2.00
CA LYS A 96 0.00 -7.88 2.26
C LYS A 96 -0.09 -9.31 1.75
N LEU A 97 -0.88 -10.13 2.45
CA LEU A 97 -1.21 -11.48 2.01
C LEU A 97 -2.27 -11.42 0.89
N PRO A 98 -2.29 -12.41 -0.03
CA PRO A 98 -3.36 -12.55 -1.00
C PRO A 98 -4.72 -12.73 -0.31
N ALA A 99 -5.76 -12.14 -0.90
CA ALA A 99 -7.13 -12.42 -0.54
C ALA A 99 -7.55 -13.82 -1.02
N GLU A 100 -8.29 -14.53 -0.17
CA GLU A 100 -8.78 -15.87 -0.46
C GLU A 100 -10.27 -15.86 -0.82
N PHE A 101 -10.66 -16.81 -1.67
CA PHE A 101 -12.07 -17.04 -1.97
C PHE A 101 -12.84 -17.44 -0.70
N PRO A 102 -14.02 -16.85 -0.43
CA PRO A 102 -14.81 -17.15 0.75
C PRO A 102 -15.45 -18.54 0.67
N LYS A 103 -14.66 -19.58 0.98
CA LYS A 103 -15.10 -20.98 0.92
C LYS A 103 -16.24 -21.27 1.89
N ARG A 104 -16.30 -20.58 3.03
CA ARG A 104 -17.33 -20.77 4.05
C ARG A 104 -18.70 -20.32 3.55
N GLU A 105 -18.79 -19.13 2.98
CA GLU A 105 -20.05 -18.63 2.39
C GLU A 105 -20.51 -19.53 1.24
N MET A 106 -19.59 -19.95 0.36
CA MET A 106 -19.93 -20.89 -0.73
C MET A 106 -20.41 -22.24 -0.21
N ALA A 107 -19.81 -22.77 0.86
CA ALA A 107 -20.26 -24.02 1.48
C ALA A 107 -21.70 -23.88 1.99
N GLN A 108 -22.05 -22.78 2.66
CA GLN A 108 -23.42 -22.53 3.12
C GLN A 108 -24.43 -22.45 1.98
N ILE A 109 -24.05 -21.88 0.83
CA ILE A 109 -24.90 -21.84 -0.36
C ILE A 109 -25.12 -23.26 -0.93
N ASN A 110 -24.06 -24.06 -1.01
CA ASN A 110 -24.13 -25.44 -1.49
C ASN A 110 -24.94 -26.36 -0.57
N ASP A 111 -24.79 -26.20 0.74
CA ASP A 111 -25.56 -26.96 1.74
C ASP A 111 -27.05 -26.67 1.58
N TYR A 112 -27.40 -25.38 1.41
CA TYR A 112 -28.78 -24.97 1.14
C TYR A 112 -29.32 -25.55 -0.17
N ILE A 113 -28.54 -25.50 -1.27
CA ILE A 113 -28.94 -26.11 -2.55
C ILE A 113 -29.22 -27.61 -2.37
N THR A 114 -28.34 -28.30 -1.66
CA THR A 114 -28.47 -29.74 -1.40
C THR A 114 -29.74 -30.07 -0.61
N GLU A 115 -30.13 -29.23 0.34
CA GLU A 115 -31.34 -29.39 1.14
C GLU A 115 -32.62 -29.21 0.31
N ILE A 116 -32.62 -28.25 -0.63
CA ILE A 116 -33.81 -27.91 -1.42
C ILE A 116 -33.92 -28.71 -2.73
N ASP A 117 -32.85 -29.32 -3.23
CA ASP A 117 -32.82 -30.04 -4.51
C ASP A 117 -33.30 -31.48 -4.39
N TRP A 118 -34.61 -31.64 -4.18
CA TRP A 118 -35.23 -32.96 -4.02
C TRP A 118 -35.21 -33.78 -5.31
N SER A 119 -34.89 -35.07 -5.18
CA SER A 119 -34.99 -36.02 -6.28
C SER A 119 -36.45 -36.36 -6.62
N LYS A 120 -36.68 -36.96 -7.79
CA LYS A 120 -38.02 -37.44 -8.18
C LYS A 120 -38.55 -38.50 -7.21
N GLU A 121 -37.67 -39.30 -6.61
CA GLU A 121 -38.05 -40.33 -5.63
C GLU A 121 -38.45 -39.73 -4.29
N ASP A 122 -37.75 -38.67 -3.85
CA ASP A 122 -38.10 -37.94 -2.61
C ASP A 122 -39.48 -37.29 -2.75
N VAL A 123 -39.74 -36.62 -3.87
CA VAL A 123 -41.03 -36.00 -4.18
C VAL A 123 -42.15 -37.05 -4.21
N PHE A 124 -41.89 -38.23 -4.80
CA PHE A 124 -42.87 -39.31 -4.85
C PHE A 124 -43.17 -39.89 -3.47
N ARG A 125 -42.13 -40.18 -2.67
CA ARG A 125 -42.26 -40.68 -1.30
C ARG A 125 -43.01 -39.68 -0.41
N ASP A 126 -42.62 -38.41 -0.45
CA ASP A 126 -43.28 -37.36 0.32
C ASP A 126 -44.75 -37.18 -0.08
N THR A 127 -45.05 -37.25 -1.38
CA THR A 127 -46.44 -37.17 -1.86
C THR A 127 -47.27 -38.37 -1.41
N PHE A 128 -46.67 -39.57 -1.36
CA PHE A 128 -47.31 -40.78 -0.86
C PHE A 128 -47.63 -40.69 0.65
N TRP A 129 -46.70 -40.18 1.46
CA TRP A 129 -46.87 -40.07 2.91
C TRP A 129 -47.71 -38.86 3.35
N LEU A 130 -47.59 -37.72 2.68
CA LEU A 130 -48.25 -36.46 3.07
C LEU A 130 -49.59 -36.23 2.38
N SER A 131 -49.97 -37.08 1.41
CA SER A 131 -51.04 -36.85 0.44
C SER A 131 -50.81 -35.62 -0.48
N PRO A 132 -51.52 -35.51 -1.61
CA PRO A 132 -51.35 -34.38 -2.55
C PRO A 132 -51.61 -33.00 -1.94
N LEU A 133 -52.55 -32.89 -0.98
CA LEU A 133 -52.87 -31.63 -0.30
C LEU A 133 -51.76 -31.22 0.69
N GLY A 134 -51.22 -32.18 1.45
CA GLY A 134 -50.10 -31.93 2.36
C GLY A 134 -48.83 -31.56 1.62
N MET A 135 -48.54 -32.25 0.51
CA MET A 135 -47.41 -31.90 -0.37
C MET A 135 -47.56 -30.49 -0.94
N LYS A 136 -48.77 -30.09 -1.36
CA LYS A 136 -49.03 -28.73 -1.83
C LYS A 136 -48.73 -27.66 -0.77
N PHE A 137 -49.06 -27.91 0.50
CA PHE A 137 -48.75 -26.97 1.58
C PHE A 137 -47.24 -26.88 1.85
N LYS A 138 -46.56 -28.03 1.93
CA LYS A 138 -45.10 -28.13 2.10
C LYS A 138 -44.37 -27.37 0.97
N THR A 139 -44.70 -27.66 -0.28
CA THR A 139 -44.08 -27.02 -1.44
C THR A 139 -44.36 -25.52 -1.50
N ARG A 140 -45.57 -25.07 -1.16
CA ARG A 140 -45.88 -23.63 -1.12
C ARG A 140 -45.06 -22.89 -0.05
N SER A 141 -44.90 -23.49 1.13
CA SER A 141 -44.04 -22.93 2.19
C SER A 141 -42.59 -22.85 1.73
N GLN A 142 -42.09 -23.90 1.07
CA GLN A 142 -40.74 -23.95 0.53
C GLN A 142 -40.53 -22.91 -0.58
N ASN A 143 -41.50 -22.74 -1.48
CA ASN A 143 -41.40 -21.75 -2.56
C ASN A 143 -41.31 -20.32 -1.99
N LEU A 144 -42.01 -20.04 -0.89
CA LEU A 144 -41.95 -18.74 -0.22
C LEU A 144 -40.58 -18.49 0.41
N SER A 145 -40.05 -19.45 1.18
CA SER A 145 -38.71 -19.33 1.77
C SER A 145 -37.61 -19.24 0.71
N MET A 146 -37.73 -19.98 -0.40
CA MET A 146 -36.77 -19.89 -1.50
C MET A 146 -36.78 -18.53 -2.19
N ARG A 147 -37.94 -17.89 -2.35
CA ARG A 147 -38.02 -16.53 -2.91
C ARG A 147 -37.34 -15.50 -2.01
N GLU A 148 -37.50 -15.63 -0.69
CA GLU A 148 -36.79 -14.80 0.28
C GLU A 148 -35.28 -15.03 0.17
N ARG A 149 -34.85 -16.30 0.16
CA ARG A 149 -33.44 -16.67 0.04
C ARG A 149 -32.80 -16.22 -1.27
N VAL A 150 -33.53 -16.22 -2.38
CA VAL A 150 -33.07 -15.67 -3.66
C VAL A 150 -32.71 -14.19 -3.54
N ASN A 151 -33.52 -13.40 -2.83
CA ASN A 151 -33.22 -11.99 -2.62
C ASN A 151 -32.05 -11.79 -1.66
N GLU A 152 -31.96 -12.59 -0.60
CA GLU A 152 -30.80 -12.59 0.32
C GLU A 152 -29.50 -12.90 -0.40
N LEU A 153 -29.48 -13.93 -1.26
CA LEU A 153 -28.28 -14.31 -2.02
C LEU A 153 -27.85 -13.20 -2.97
N LYS A 154 -28.79 -12.52 -3.65
CA LYS A 154 -28.47 -11.36 -4.48
C LYS A 154 -27.81 -10.24 -3.67
N LEU A 155 -28.37 -9.91 -2.51
CA LEU A 155 -27.80 -8.90 -1.62
C LEU A 155 -26.42 -9.32 -1.11
N GLN A 156 -26.25 -10.60 -0.77
CA GLN A 156 -24.97 -11.15 -0.32
C GLN A 156 -23.90 -11.08 -1.42
N ILE A 157 -24.24 -11.42 -2.67
CA ILE A 157 -23.35 -11.26 -3.84
C ILE A 157 -22.91 -9.79 -3.95
N GLU A 158 -23.86 -8.85 -3.96
CA GLU A 158 -23.55 -7.43 -4.08
C GLU A 158 -22.67 -6.92 -2.95
N GLN A 159 -22.97 -7.29 -1.70
CA GLN A 159 -22.22 -6.87 -0.53
C GLN A 159 -20.78 -7.40 -0.59
N THR A 160 -20.61 -8.70 -0.88
CA THR A 160 -19.29 -9.33 -0.99
C THR A 160 -18.44 -8.66 -2.06
N ILE A 161 -19.02 -8.38 -3.22
CA ILE A 161 -18.32 -7.66 -4.31
C ILE A 161 -17.95 -6.24 -3.89
N ARG A 162 -18.85 -5.51 -3.21
CA ARG A 162 -18.55 -4.15 -2.73
C ARG A 162 -17.41 -4.13 -1.72
N GLU A 163 -17.37 -5.09 -0.81
CA GLU A 163 -16.29 -5.24 0.17
C GLU A 163 -14.95 -5.52 -0.52
N ILE A 164 -14.92 -6.43 -1.50
CA ILE A 164 -13.71 -6.72 -2.30
C ILE A 164 -13.27 -5.48 -3.10
N ASN A 165 -14.21 -4.77 -3.73
CA ASN A 165 -13.90 -3.57 -4.50
C ASN A 165 -13.37 -2.43 -3.60
N ALA A 166 -13.86 -2.31 -2.37
CA ALA A 166 -13.34 -1.35 -1.39
C ALA A 166 -11.90 -1.70 -0.97
N GLN A 167 -11.60 -2.99 -0.80
CA GLN A 167 -10.24 -3.46 -0.56
C GLN A 167 -9.33 -3.19 -1.78
N GLU A 168 -9.84 -3.38 -3.00
CA GLU A 168 -9.10 -3.10 -4.23
C GLU A 168 -8.75 -1.62 -4.34
N PHE A 169 -9.73 -0.73 -4.14
CA PHE A 169 -9.54 0.72 -4.11
C PHE A 169 -8.51 1.13 -3.04
N THR A 170 -8.58 0.51 -1.87
CA THR A 170 -7.61 0.75 -0.80
C THR A 170 -6.20 0.35 -1.26
N ALA A 171 -6.03 -0.84 -1.83
CA ALA A 171 -4.73 -1.31 -2.32
C ALA A 171 -4.16 -0.41 -3.43
N GLU A 172 -5.01 0.19 -4.27
CA GLU A 172 -4.58 1.18 -5.27
C GLU A 172 -4.05 2.46 -4.62
N LEU A 173 -4.80 3.05 -3.68
CA LEU A 173 -4.36 4.24 -2.94
C LEU A 173 -3.03 4.00 -2.21
N GLU A 174 -2.90 2.84 -1.58
CA GLU A 174 -1.67 2.43 -0.90
C GLU A 174 -0.48 2.34 -1.85
N THR A 175 -0.71 1.83 -3.05
CA THR A 175 0.30 1.75 -4.11
C THR A 175 0.74 3.16 -4.51
N GLU A 176 -0.19 4.08 -4.74
CA GLU A 176 0.13 5.47 -5.08
C GLU A 176 0.94 6.18 -3.98
N ILE A 177 0.53 6.01 -2.72
CA ILE A 177 1.22 6.56 -1.54
C ILE A 177 2.64 5.99 -1.45
N CYS A 178 2.79 4.67 -1.62
CA CYS A 178 4.09 4.01 -1.64
C CYS A 178 5.00 4.55 -2.76
N GLU A 179 4.45 4.82 -3.94
CA GLU A 179 5.20 5.40 -5.06
C GLU A 179 5.65 6.83 -4.78
N LEU A 180 4.78 7.66 -4.21
CA LEU A 180 5.13 9.03 -3.81
C LEU A 180 6.26 9.02 -2.77
N TYR A 181 6.14 8.16 -1.77
CA TYR A 181 7.17 8.00 -0.74
C TYR A 181 8.50 7.50 -1.34
N LEU A 182 8.47 6.51 -2.23
CA LEU A 182 9.66 6.04 -2.95
C LEU A 182 10.35 7.17 -3.71
N LYS A 183 9.58 8.02 -4.43
CA LYS A 183 10.14 9.18 -5.13
C LYS A 183 10.81 10.17 -4.16
N ASN A 184 10.23 10.41 -2.99
CA ASN A 184 10.82 11.30 -1.99
C ASN A 184 12.15 10.73 -1.46
N VAL A 185 12.18 9.45 -1.15
CA VAL A 185 13.39 8.75 -0.68
C VAL A 185 14.49 8.72 -1.76
N GLN A 186 14.12 8.52 -3.03
CA GLN A 186 15.05 8.62 -4.16
C GLN A 186 15.61 10.04 -4.31
N MET A 187 14.76 11.06 -4.19
CA MET A 187 15.18 12.46 -4.23
C MET A 187 16.16 12.79 -3.11
N ILE A 188 15.90 12.33 -1.88
CA ILE A 188 16.84 12.47 -0.76
C ILE A 188 18.20 11.91 -1.15
N SER A 189 18.22 10.65 -1.59
CA SER A 189 19.45 9.97 -1.98
C SER A 189 20.20 10.73 -3.08
N GLN A 190 19.50 11.20 -4.12
CA GLN A 190 20.09 11.93 -5.25
C GLN A 190 20.66 13.29 -4.82
N VAL A 191 19.93 14.07 -4.01
CA VAL A 191 20.41 15.38 -3.54
C VAL A 191 21.64 15.21 -2.67
N ILE A 192 21.65 14.20 -1.79
CA ILE A 192 22.83 13.92 -0.97
C ILE A 192 24.04 13.61 -1.84
N THR A 193 23.93 12.67 -2.77
CA THR A 193 25.08 12.17 -3.54
C THR A 193 25.57 13.15 -4.60
N THR A 194 24.67 13.85 -5.28
CA THR A 194 25.03 14.69 -6.44
C THR A 194 25.32 16.14 -6.09
N LYS A 195 24.76 16.63 -4.97
CA LYS A 195 24.84 18.05 -4.59
C LYS A 195 25.54 18.24 -3.26
N ILE A 196 25.10 17.54 -2.21
CA ILE A 196 25.58 17.81 -0.86
C ILE A 196 26.99 17.27 -0.65
N ILE A 197 27.24 15.98 -0.92
CA ILE A 197 28.55 15.36 -0.69
C ILE A 197 29.68 16.11 -1.42
N PRO A 198 29.58 16.41 -2.73
CA PRO A 198 30.67 17.09 -3.44
C PRO A 198 30.98 18.48 -2.89
N GLU A 199 29.96 19.23 -2.49
CA GLU A 199 30.15 20.58 -1.95
C GLU A 199 30.64 20.52 -0.50
N ILE A 200 30.25 19.52 0.29
CA ILE A 200 30.83 19.25 1.61
C ILE A 200 32.34 18.97 1.49
N GLU A 201 32.76 18.14 0.54
CA GLU A 201 34.18 17.83 0.33
C GLU A 201 34.99 19.09 0.00
N LEU A 202 34.42 20.01 -0.79
CA LEU A 202 35.03 21.32 -1.07
C LEU A 202 35.17 22.18 0.20
N VAL A 203 34.11 22.27 1.00
CA VAL A 203 34.12 23.04 2.26
C VAL A 203 35.14 22.44 3.24
N ASP A 204 35.22 21.12 3.35
CA ASP A 204 36.19 20.42 4.18
C ASP A 204 37.62 20.73 3.74
N ALA A 205 37.90 20.63 2.43
CA ALA A 205 39.20 20.99 1.87
C ALA A 205 39.58 22.47 2.11
N PHE A 206 38.61 23.39 2.03
CA PHE A 206 38.82 24.80 2.33
C PHE A 206 39.29 25.00 3.78
N PHE A 207 38.61 24.42 4.77
CA PHE A 207 39.01 24.53 6.17
C PHE A 207 40.38 23.89 6.44
N GLN A 208 40.66 22.74 5.83
CA GLN A 208 41.96 22.10 5.95
C GLN A 208 43.08 22.97 5.37
N ALA A 209 42.85 23.60 4.21
CA ALA A 209 43.82 24.49 3.58
C ALA A 209 44.08 25.77 4.41
N GLU A 210 43.03 26.36 4.97
CA GLU A 210 43.15 27.53 5.86
C GLU A 210 43.97 27.20 7.11
N GLU A 211 43.69 26.09 7.78
CA GLU A 211 44.43 25.66 8.97
C GLU A 211 45.91 25.37 8.66
N ILE A 212 46.19 24.71 7.53
CA ILE A 212 47.56 24.46 7.08
C ILE A 212 48.29 25.78 6.81
N LYS A 213 47.64 26.72 6.09
CA LYS A 213 48.19 28.05 5.81
C LYS A 213 48.55 28.78 7.10
N ASP A 214 47.63 28.82 8.06
CA ASP A 214 47.84 29.52 9.33
C ASP A 214 48.96 28.86 10.17
N SER A 215 49.03 27.53 10.18
CA SER A 215 50.11 26.80 10.84
C SER A 215 51.49 27.04 10.20
N VAL A 216 51.56 27.10 8.87
CA VAL A 216 52.82 27.39 8.14
C VAL A 216 53.27 28.81 8.40
N LEU A 217 52.36 29.79 8.36
CA LEU A 217 52.67 31.20 8.68
C LEU A 217 53.08 31.39 10.14
N GLY A 218 52.52 30.59 11.05
CA GLY A 218 52.86 30.57 12.48
C GLY A 218 54.18 29.87 12.83
N GLY A 219 54.85 29.22 11.86
CA GLY A 219 56.14 28.56 12.09
C GLY A 219 56.06 27.21 12.83
N ASN A 220 54.88 26.59 12.93
CA ASN A 220 54.70 25.31 13.62
C ASN A 220 55.17 24.12 12.77
N GLN A 221 55.80 23.11 13.39
CA GLN A 221 56.18 21.86 12.70
C GLN A 221 54.93 21.01 12.40
N VAL A 222 54.88 20.47 11.18
CA VAL A 222 53.77 19.73 10.56
C VAL A 222 53.57 18.34 11.17
N GLN A 223 53.33 18.22 12.47
CA GLN A 223 53.07 16.93 13.11
C GLN A 223 51.70 16.93 13.80
N LYS A 224 50.72 16.40 13.04
CA LYS A 224 49.28 16.24 13.34
C LYS A 224 48.47 17.55 13.40
N TYR A 225 47.84 17.89 12.27
CA TYR A 225 46.79 18.91 12.23
C TYR A 225 45.52 18.38 12.92
N ASN A 226 45.04 19.12 13.91
CA ASN A 226 43.67 18.98 14.41
C ASN A 226 42.85 20.09 13.73
N PHE A 227 42.12 19.75 12.68
CA PHE A 227 41.31 20.73 11.94
C PHE A 227 40.14 21.23 12.78
N HIS A 228 40.01 22.55 12.90
CA HIS A 228 38.87 23.17 13.56
C HIS A 228 37.80 23.60 12.56
N TYR A 229 36.58 23.10 12.76
CA TYR A 229 35.47 23.30 11.82
C TYR A 229 34.41 24.26 12.37
N ASN A 230 34.83 25.46 12.78
CA ASN A 230 33.89 26.48 13.25
C ASN A 230 33.30 27.29 12.09
N ILE A 231 32.21 26.81 11.50
CA ILE A 231 31.55 27.50 10.37
C ILE A 231 31.03 28.90 10.71
N GLY A 232 30.84 29.22 11.99
CA GLY A 232 30.37 30.54 12.42
C GLY A 232 31.34 31.66 12.08
N VAL A 233 32.64 31.36 11.95
CA VAL A 233 33.67 32.36 11.61
C VAL A 233 33.53 32.88 10.18
N LEU A 234 32.80 32.17 9.31
CA LEU A 234 32.61 32.57 7.91
C LEU A 234 31.50 33.61 7.74
N ILE A 235 30.71 33.89 8.78
CA ILE A 235 29.61 34.87 8.71
C ILE A 235 30.16 36.27 8.45
N GLY A 236 29.64 36.96 7.44
CA GLY A 236 30.11 38.29 7.05
C GLY A 236 31.45 38.31 6.30
N THR A 237 32.04 37.15 6.02
CA THR A 237 33.25 37.02 5.21
C THR A 237 32.88 36.76 3.73
N PRO A 238 33.84 36.89 2.78
CA PRO A 238 33.63 36.46 1.40
C PRO A 238 33.23 34.98 1.25
N TYR A 239 33.49 34.16 2.28
CA TYR A 239 33.19 32.74 2.33
C TYR A 239 31.85 32.40 3.02
N GLU A 240 31.00 33.39 3.32
CA GLU A 240 29.69 33.20 3.95
C GLU A 240 28.81 32.18 3.21
N ARG A 241 29.04 32.01 1.90
CA ARG A 241 28.35 31.00 1.08
C ARG A 241 28.55 29.57 1.60
N HIS A 242 29.75 29.22 2.07
CA HIS A 242 30.01 27.91 2.67
C HIS A 242 29.26 27.73 3.99
N TYR A 243 29.16 28.77 4.82
CA TYR A 243 28.32 28.75 6.02
C TYR A 243 26.84 28.50 5.69
N ARG A 244 26.29 29.24 4.71
CA ARG A 244 24.89 29.06 4.27
C ARG A 244 24.66 27.65 3.75
N PHE A 245 25.61 27.10 2.98
CA PHE A 245 25.52 25.74 2.48
C PHE A 245 25.46 24.69 3.60
N ILE A 246 26.39 24.72 4.56
CA ILE A 246 26.41 23.76 5.67
C ILE A 246 25.11 23.88 6.50
N LYS A 247 24.66 25.09 6.81
CA LYS A 247 23.38 25.32 7.51
C LYS A 247 22.20 24.70 6.75
N ASN A 248 22.13 24.88 5.44
CA ASN A 248 21.05 24.34 4.62
C ASN A 248 21.14 22.81 4.50
N ALA A 249 22.35 22.24 4.48
CA ALA A 249 22.58 20.80 4.51
C ALA A 249 22.13 20.16 5.84
N PHE A 250 22.35 20.83 6.98
CA PHE A 250 21.79 20.40 8.28
C PHE A 250 20.27 20.33 8.25
N MET A 251 19.61 21.37 7.73
CA MET A 251 18.15 21.38 7.63
C MET A 251 17.64 20.27 6.68
N PHE A 252 18.33 20.06 5.56
CA PHE A 252 18.02 18.97 4.63
C PHE A 252 18.19 17.60 5.29
N TYR A 253 19.24 17.39 6.07
CA TYR A 253 19.46 16.17 6.85
C TYR A 253 18.31 15.91 7.83
N VAL A 254 17.88 16.92 8.60
CA VAL A 254 16.78 16.77 9.56
C VAL A 254 15.48 16.34 8.87
N ILE A 255 15.12 16.99 7.75
CA ILE A 255 13.93 16.63 6.97
C ILE A 255 14.07 15.21 6.41
N SER A 256 15.23 14.89 5.85
CA SER A 256 15.51 13.57 5.26
C SER A 256 15.44 12.45 6.29
N SER A 257 16.01 12.64 7.48
CA SER A 257 15.95 11.67 8.58
C SER A 257 14.51 11.49 9.06
N LYS A 258 13.71 12.56 9.18
CA LYS A 258 12.30 12.43 9.58
C LYS A 258 11.50 11.59 8.58
N ILE A 259 11.69 11.82 7.29
CA ILE A 259 11.04 11.04 6.22
C ILE A 259 11.53 9.59 6.29
N TYR A 260 12.85 9.35 6.33
CA TYR A 260 13.44 8.02 6.34
C TYR A 260 13.12 7.17 7.58
N ASP A 261 13.11 7.78 8.77
CA ASP A 261 12.98 7.09 10.06
C ASP A 261 11.54 6.74 10.41
N THR A 262 10.56 7.31 9.70
CA THR A 262 9.15 7.05 9.95
C THR A 262 8.74 5.81 9.15
N PRO A 263 8.21 4.75 9.77
CA PRO A 263 7.55 3.66 9.06
C PRO A 263 6.18 4.16 8.58
N VAL A 264 6.23 5.04 7.59
CA VAL A 264 5.10 5.80 7.05
C VAL A 264 4.03 4.82 6.59
N LEU A 265 4.39 3.80 5.82
CA LEU A 265 3.40 2.85 5.30
C LEU A 265 2.86 1.96 6.42
N THR A 266 3.68 1.33 7.26
CA THR A 266 3.15 0.47 8.33
C THR A 266 2.24 1.24 9.33
N ASN A 267 2.52 2.52 9.61
CA ASN A 267 1.68 3.30 10.53
C ASN A 267 0.44 3.94 9.87
N LEU A 268 0.54 4.40 8.62
CA LEU A 268 -0.59 4.97 7.88
C LEU A 268 -1.52 3.88 7.32
N LEU A 269 -0.97 2.73 6.91
CA LEU A 269 -1.74 1.66 6.29
C LEU A 269 -2.45 0.75 7.30
N ASN A 270 -1.91 0.63 8.52
CA ASN A 270 -2.57 -0.13 9.59
C ASN A 270 -3.77 0.62 10.21
N HIS A 271 -3.99 1.89 9.84
CA HIS A 271 -5.08 2.72 10.33
C HIS A 271 -5.78 3.41 9.16
N THR A 272 -6.58 2.67 8.39
CA THR A 272 -7.50 3.17 7.35
C THR A 272 -6.95 4.31 6.47
N VAL A 273 -6.36 3.91 5.35
CA VAL A 273 -5.80 4.83 4.34
C VAL A 273 -6.86 5.78 3.80
N SER A 274 -6.48 7.05 3.67
CA SER A 274 -7.32 8.12 3.16
C SER A 274 -6.57 8.99 2.15
N SER A 275 -7.33 9.81 1.43
CA SER A 275 -6.77 10.83 0.54
C SER A 275 -5.93 11.88 1.30
N ASP A 276 -6.20 12.09 2.58
CA ASP A 276 -5.46 13.06 3.40
C ASP A 276 -4.01 12.61 3.63
N ASP A 277 -3.78 11.29 3.73
CA ASP A 277 -2.45 10.71 3.88
C ASP A 277 -1.59 10.97 2.63
N LYS A 278 -2.20 10.86 1.46
CA LYS A 278 -1.56 11.22 0.19
C LYS A 278 -1.18 12.71 0.18
N GLN A 279 -2.08 13.58 0.62
CA GLN A 279 -1.82 15.02 0.70
C GLN A 279 -0.68 15.35 1.68
N GLN A 280 -0.57 14.63 2.80
CA GLN A 280 0.53 14.80 3.74
C GLN A 280 1.88 14.47 3.08
N ILE A 281 1.99 13.35 2.35
CA ILE A 281 3.23 12.97 1.66
C ILE A 281 3.59 13.97 0.54
N GLU A 282 2.59 14.52 -0.14
CA GLU A 282 2.80 15.58 -1.12
C GLU A 282 3.30 16.90 -0.50
N GLU A 283 2.84 17.24 0.70
CA GLU A 283 3.35 18.38 1.45
C GLU A 283 4.80 18.16 1.89
N GLU A 284 5.12 16.97 2.42
CA GLU A 284 6.50 16.60 2.74
C GLU A 284 7.42 16.67 1.52
N ARG A 285 6.92 16.24 0.35
CA ARG A 285 7.62 16.37 -0.93
C ARG A 285 7.88 17.84 -1.28
N ARG A 286 6.90 18.72 -1.13
CA ARG A 286 7.06 20.16 -1.42
C ARG A 286 8.15 20.78 -0.55
N VAL A 287 8.12 20.49 0.75
CA VAL A 287 9.15 20.94 1.70
C VAL A 287 10.53 20.41 1.31
N LEU A 288 10.62 19.14 0.93
CA LEU A 288 11.87 18.51 0.49
C LEU A 288 12.43 19.16 -0.80
N ILE A 289 11.56 19.46 -1.78
CA ILE A 289 11.94 20.14 -3.03
C ILE A 289 12.47 21.53 -2.75
N GLU A 290 11.77 22.30 -1.93
CA GLU A 290 12.21 23.67 -1.61
C GLU A 290 13.54 23.65 -0.86
N GLN A 291 13.71 22.73 0.10
CA GLN A 291 14.98 22.63 0.80
C GLN A 291 16.12 22.19 -0.12
N ALA A 292 15.87 21.27 -1.06
CA ALA A 292 16.86 20.89 -2.06
C ALA A 292 17.28 22.08 -2.95
N ARG A 293 16.33 22.95 -3.32
CA ARG A 293 16.58 24.17 -4.07
C ARG A 293 17.43 25.16 -3.28
N VAL A 294 17.11 25.36 -2.00
CA VAL A 294 17.86 26.23 -1.08
C VAL A 294 19.29 25.74 -0.88
N VAL A 295 19.50 24.42 -0.75
CA VAL A 295 20.84 23.82 -0.72
C VAL A 295 21.59 24.10 -2.02
N SER A 296 20.98 23.86 -3.18
CA SER A 296 21.60 24.12 -4.48
C SER A 296 21.98 25.58 -4.69
N GLY A 297 21.14 26.53 -4.26
CA GLY A 297 21.43 27.96 -4.36
C GLY A 297 22.62 28.39 -3.49
N ALA A 298 22.93 27.64 -2.43
CA ALA A 298 24.05 27.92 -1.54
C ALA A 298 25.37 27.26 -1.95
N MET A 299 25.38 26.33 -2.91
CA MET A 299 26.60 25.66 -3.39
C MET A 299 27.54 26.67 -4.07
N SER A 300 28.83 26.60 -3.81
CA SER A 300 29.85 27.44 -4.45
C SER A 300 30.21 26.97 -5.85
N VAL A 301 30.12 25.65 -6.13
CA VAL A 301 30.34 25.11 -7.47
C VAL A 301 29.01 25.08 -8.23
N ALA A 302 28.84 26.01 -9.17
CA ALA A 302 27.74 25.94 -10.12
C ALA A 302 28.01 24.79 -11.11
N ARG A 303 27.49 23.60 -10.81
CA ARG A 303 27.35 22.57 -11.86
C ARG A 303 26.27 23.06 -12.81
N GLY A 304 26.60 23.11 -14.10
CA GLY A 304 25.74 23.62 -15.15
C GLY A 304 24.32 23.07 -15.02
N LYS A 305 23.33 23.94 -15.30
CA LYS A 305 21.89 23.63 -15.23
C LYS A 305 21.59 22.21 -15.71
N GLU A 306 21.26 21.32 -14.79
CA GLU A 306 20.54 20.08 -15.10
C GLU A 306 19.23 20.08 -14.34
N LEU A 307 18.20 19.74 -15.13
CA LEU A 307 16.78 19.99 -14.94
C LEU A 307 16.23 19.35 -13.66
N LEU A 308 15.36 20.10 -12.97
CA LEU A 308 14.35 19.55 -12.07
C LEU A 308 13.39 18.65 -12.87
#